data_AF-A0A963RXG3-F1
#
_entry.id   AF-A0A963RXG3-F1
#
_cell.length_a   1.000
_cell.length_b   1.000
_cell.length_c   1.000
_cell.angle_alpha   90.00
_cell.angle_beta   90.00
_cell.angle_gamma   90.00
#
_symmetry.space_group_name_H-M   'P 1'
#
loop_
_entity.id
_entity.type
_entity.pdbx_description
1 polymer ?
#
loop_
_entity_poly.entity_id
_entity_poly.type
_entity_poly.pdbx_seq_one_letter_code
_entity_poly.pdbx_strand_id
1 'polypeptide(L)'
;MLRSIVILSATCLLAMVLIDRMLGPRAEFLNAWSVAERLLGRTPEAGDSFIARRFGALGELFAVLLVNTVLGTLLALLIRFVTRTIR
;
A
#
# COMPACT_ATOMS: atom_id res chain seq x y z
N MET A 1 0.14 1.30 -27.36
CA MET A 1 1.14 1.11 -26.28
C MET A 1 1.39 2.37 -25.46
N LEU A 2 1.82 3.51 -26.05
CA LEU A 2 2.17 4.72 -25.29
C LEU A 2 1.02 5.24 -24.40
N ARG A 3 -0.22 5.32 -24.93
CA ARG A 3 -1.41 5.69 -24.16
C ARG A 3 -1.64 4.82 -22.92
N SER A 4 -1.49 3.51 -23.06
CA SER A 4 -1.70 2.55 -21.96
C SER A 4 -0.64 2.69 -20.88
N ILE A 5 0.62 2.93 -21.26
CA ILE A 5 1.73 3.17 -20.33
C ILE A 5 1.47 4.46 -19.54
N VAL A 6 1.06 5.54 -20.22
CA VAL A 6 0.75 6.83 -19.58
C VAL A 6 -0.41 6.69 -18.58
N ILE A 7 -1.48 5.97 -18.93
CA ILE A 7 -2.60 5.72 -18.02
C ILE A 7 -2.16 4.90 -16.80
N LEU A 8 -1.32 3.88 -16.99
CA LEU A 8 -0.77 3.05 -15.92
C LEU A 8 0.06 3.88 -14.96
N SER A 9 1.02 4.66 -15.49
CA SER A 9 1.90 5.53 -14.70
C SER A 9 1.12 6.60 -13.95
N ALA A 10 0.11 7.23 -14.58
CA ALA A 10 -0.74 8.21 -13.93
C ALA A 10 -1.58 7.61 -12.80
N THR A 11 -2.10 6.39 -12.98
CA THR A 11 -2.88 5.68 -11.95
C THR A 11 -2.00 5.28 -10.76
N CYS A 12 -0.80 4.76 -11.01
CA CYS A 12 0.17 4.45 -9.96
C CYS A 12 0.59 5.71 -9.19
N LEU A 13 0.87 6.82 -9.91
CA LEU A 13 1.21 8.09 -9.29
C LEU A 13 0.06 8.63 -8.43
N LEU A 14 -1.18 8.55 -8.93
CA LEU A 14 -2.36 8.97 -8.17
C LEU A 14 -2.56 8.13 -6.92
N ALA A 15 -2.36 6.80 -7.00
CA ALA A 15 -2.41 5.92 -5.85
C ALA A 15 -1.35 6.29 -4.82
N MET A 16 -0.10 6.53 -5.25
CA MET A 16 0.97 7.00 -4.36
C MET A 16 0.60 8.32 -3.68
N VAL A 17 0.16 9.33 -4.45
CA VAL A 17 -0.23 10.64 -3.90
C VAL A 17 -1.40 10.51 -2.91
N LEU A 18 -2.39 9.66 -3.19
CA LEU A 18 -3.53 9.42 -2.29
C LEU A 18 -3.09 8.74 -0.98
N ILE A 19 -2.25 7.72 -1.08
CA ILE A 19 -1.66 7.04 0.09
C ILE A 19 -0.91 8.06 0.95
N ASP A 20 -0.07 8.88 0.33
CA ASP A 20 0.73 9.90 1.00
C ASP A 20 -0.13 11.01 1.62
N ARG A 21 -1.19 11.44 0.92
CA ARG A 21 -2.15 12.44 1.44
C ARG A 21 -3.01 11.91 2.60
N MET A 22 -3.47 10.66 2.52
CA MET A 22 -4.36 10.09 3.52
C MET A 22 -3.61 9.64 4.77
N LEU A 23 -2.38 9.12 4.61
CA LEU A 23 -1.57 8.66 5.72
C LEU A 23 -0.63 9.76 6.26
N GLY A 24 -0.40 10.84 5.50
CA GLY A 24 0.50 11.94 5.82
C GLY A 24 1.96 11.49 5.97
N PRO A 25 2.86 12.33 6.52
CA PRO A 25 4.21 11.92 6.92
C PRO A 25 4.25 10.75 7.93
N ARG A 26 3.09 10.30 8.43
CA ARG A 26 2.93 9.12 9.29
C ARG A 26 2.71 7.82 8.52
N ALA A 27 2.60 7.90 7.18
CA ALA A 27 2.62 6.76 6.27
C ALA A 27 3.94 5.98 6.34
N GLU A 28 5.02 6.66 6.75
CA GLU A 28 6.36 6.11 6.94
C GLU A 28 6.39 4.85 7.82
N PHE A 29 5.32 4.59 8.58
CA PHE A 29 5.25 3.52 9.55
C PHE A 29 4.34 2.36 9.17
N LEU A 30 3.55 2.44 8.09
CA LEU A 30 2.75 1.30 7.64
C LEU A 30 3.60 0.35 6.78
N ASN A 31 4.65 -0.17 7.41
CA ASN A 31 5.62 -1.03 6.77
C ASN A 31 5.30 -2.50 7.08
N ALA A 32 5.24 -3.35 6.06
CA ALA A 32 5.07 -4.79 6.29
C ALA A 32 6.22 -5.38 7.14
N TRP A 33 7.42 -4.77 7.04
CA TRP A 33 8.56 -5.14 7.85
C TRP A 33 8.39 -4.76 9.33
N SER A 34 7.87 -3.57 9.63
CA SER A 34 7.65 -3.16 11.04
C SER A 34 6.62 -4.07 11.73
N VAL A 35 5.62 -4.55 10.99
CA VAL A 35 4.68 -5.57 11.47
C VAL A 35 5.39 -6.88 11.80
N ALA A 36 6.28 -7.35 10.91
CA ALA A 36 7.04 -8.57 11.14
C ALA A 36 7.96 -8.45 12.36
N GLU A 37 8.63 -7.30 12.53
CA GLU A 37 9.46 -7.01 13.70
C GLU A 37 8.64 -7.10 15.00
N ARG A 38 7.46 -6.48 15.03
CA ARG A 38 6.56 -6.58 16.20
C ARG A 38 6.08 -7.99 16.48
N LEU A 39 5.74 -8.77 15.45
CA LEU A 39 5.31 -10.16 15.61
C LEU A 39 6.45 -11.04 16.15
N LEU A 40 7.70 -10.68 15.86
CA LEU A 40 8.90 -11.31 16.42
C LEU A 40 9.30 -10.74 17.80
N GLY A 41 8.51 -9.85 18.38
CA GLY A 41 8.79 -9.21 19.67
C GLY A 41 9.91 -8.17 19.64
N ARG A 42 10.31 -7.69 18.44
CA ARG A 42 11.34 -6.66 18.25
C ARG A 42 10.70 -5.28 18.16
N THR A 43 11.45 -4.27 18.58
CA THR A 43 11.09 -2.86 18.37
C THR A 43 11.42 -2.46 16.92
N PRO A 44 10.44 -2.03 16.12
CA PRO A 44 10.71 -1.69 14.72
C PRO A 44 11.57 -0.43 14.59
N GLU A 45 12.55 -0.45 13.67
CA GLU A 45 13.44 0.70 13.42
C GLU A 45 12.67 1.93 12.93
N ALA A 46 11.60 1.70 12.17
CA ALA A 46 10.71 2.75 11.72
C ALA A 46 9.90 3.36 12.88
N GLY A 47 9.78 2.72 14.04
CA GLY A 47 8.96 3.20 15.15
C GLY A 47 7.47 2.90 14.99
N ASP A 48 6.64 3.61 15.76
CA ASP A 48 5.24 3.26 15.99
C ASP A 48 4.25 3.90 15.02
N SER A 49 3.61 3.08 14.17
CA SER A 49 2.49 3.53 13.35
C SER A 49 1.30 3.91 14.21
N PHE A 50 0.44 4.80 13.69
CA PHE A 50 -0.78 5.17 14.38
C PHE A 50 -1.70 3.96 14.60
N ILE A 51 -1.76 3.05 13.62
CA ILE A 51 -2.58 1.84 13.68
C ILE A 51 -2.02 0.87 14.73
N ALA A 52 -0.69 0.69 14.79
CA ALA A 52 -0.06 -0.10 15.85
C ALA A 52 -0.38 0.45 17.25
N ARG A 53 -0.33 1.77 17.43
CA ARG A 53 -0.65 2.41 18.71
C ARG A 53 -2.12 2.25 19.12
N ARG A 54 -3.04 2.21 18.16
CA ARG A 54 -4.48 2.18 18.43
C ARG A 54 -5.05 0.77 18.49
N PHE A 55 -4.53 -0.16 17.69
CA PHE A 55 -5.09 -1.50 17.46
C PHE A 55 -4.07 -2.64 17.68
N GLY A 56 -2.84 -2.31 18.08
CA GLY A 56 -1.76 -3.29 18.26
C GLY A 56 -1.22 -3.85 16.94
N ALA A 57 -0.28 -4.80 17.06
CA ALA A 57 0.41 -5.40 15.92
C ALA A 57 -0.52 -6.16 14.96
N LEU A 58 -1.57 -6.81 15.50
CA LEU A 58 -2.56 -7.51 14.67
C LEU A 58 -3.42 -6.53 13.85
N GLY A 59 -3.82 -5.40 14.43
CA GLY A 59 -4.54 -4.37 13.68
C GLY A 59 -3.69 -3.75 12.57
N GLU A 60 -2.39 -3.54 12.84
CA GLU A 60 -1.43 -3.10 11.84
C GLU A 60 -1.28 -4.11 10.70
N LEU A 61 -1.15 -5.41 11.02
CA LEU A 61 -1.10 -6.50 10.03
C LEU A 61 -2.35 -6.51 9.13
N PHE A 62 -3.54 -6.43 9.73
CA PHE A 62 -4.79 -6.38 8.97
C PHE A 62 -4.88 -5.17 8.05
N ALA A 63 -4.44 -3.99 8.52
CA ALA A 63 -4.40 -2.79 7.70
C ALA A 63 -3.44 -2.94 6.51
N VAL A 64 -2.23 -3.47 6.73
CA VAL A 64 -1.26 -3.73 5.67
C VAL A 64 -1.81 -4.72 4.63
N LEU A 65 -2.42 -5.83 5.08
CA LEU A 65 -3.03 -6.82 4.18
C LEU A 65 -4.18 -6.24 3.36
N LEU A 66 -5.04 -5.43 3.99
CA LEU A 66 -6.16 -4.78 3.32
C LEU A 66 -5.67 -3.81 2.23
N VAL A 67 -4.72 -2.94 2.57
CA VAL A 67 -4.13 -1.99 1.61
C VAL A 67 -3.48 -2.72 0.44
N ASN A 68 -2.69 -3.77 0.70
CA ASN A 68 -2.06 -4.57 -0.35
C ASN A 68 -3.09 -5.29 -1.24
N THR A 69 -4.16 -5.81 -0.65
CA THR A 69 -5.23 -6.49 -1.40
C THR A 69 -5.98 -5.50 -2.30
N VAL A 70 -6.31 -4.31 -1.79
CA VAL A 70 -6.95 -3.25 -2.57
C VAL A 70 -6.06 -2.80 -3.73
N LEU A 71 -4.78 -2.49 -3.45
CA LEU A 71 -3.83 -2.08 -4.48
C LEU A 71 -3.58 -3.17 -5.52
N GLY A 72 -3.36 -4.42 -5.07
CA GLY A 72 -3.18 -5.56 -5.96
C GLY A 72 -4.39 -5.81 -6.86
N THR A 73 -5.61 -5.66 -6.32
CA THR A 73 -6.85 -5.78 -7.09
C THR A 73 -6.98 -4.66 -8.12
N LEU A 74 -6.69 -3.41 -7.75
CA LEU A 74 -6.69 -2.27 -8.67
C LEU A 74 -5.68 -2.46 -9.80
N LEU A 75 -4.46 -2.90 -9.48
CA LEU A 75 -3.43 -3.23 -10.46
C LEU A 75 -3.87 -4.37 -11.39
N ALA A 76 -4.46 -5.45 -10.86
CA ALA A 76 -4.95 -6.56 -11.66
C ALA A 76 -6.07 -6.14 -12.63
N LEU A 77 -7.01 -5.31 -12.16
CA LEU A 77 -8.08 -4.75 -13.01
C LEU A 77 -7.50 -3.84 -14.09
N LEU A 78 -6.51 -3.01 -13.75
CA LEU A 78 -5.85 -2.10 -14.67
C LEU A 78 -5.05 -2.86 -15.74
N ILE A 79 -4.32 -3.91 -15.35
CA ILE A 79 -3.61 -4.79 -16.29
C ILE A 79 -4.61 -5.47 -17.23
N ARG A 80 -5.72 -6.00 -16.71
CA ARG A 80 -6.78 -6.61 -17.53
C ARG A 80 -7.40 -5.62 -18.50
N PHE A 81 -7.62 -4.38 -18.07
CA PHE A 81 -8.13 -3.32 -18.93
C PHE A 81 -7.15 -3.02 -20.07
N VAL A 82 -5.87 -2.77 -19.74
CA VAL A 82 -4.83 -2.48 -20.72
C VAL A 82 -4.63 -3.61 -21.73
N THR A 83 -4.58 -4.87 -21.27
CA THR A 83 -4.44 -6.03 -22.17
C THR A 83 -5.65 -6.21 -23.09
N ARG A 84 -6.87 -5.89 -22.63
CA ARG A 84 -8.06 -5.88 -23.49
C ARG A 84 -8.09 -4.74 -24.51
N THR A 85 -7.49 -3.59 -24.21
CA THR A 85 -7.43 -2.45 -25.15
C THR A 85 -6.31 -2.57 -26.18
N ILE A 86 -5.28 -3.38 -25.90
CA ILE A 86 -4.15 -3.60 -26.83
C ILE A 86 -4.44 -4.75 -27.81
N ARG A 87 -5.30 -5.70 -27.44
CA ARG A 87 -5.75 -6.80 -28.30
C ARG A 87 -6.87 -6.34 -29.24
#